data_AF-F7JR49-F1
#
_entry.id   AF-F7JR49-F1
#
_cell.length_a   1.000
_cell.length_b   1.000
_cell.length_c   1.000
_cell.angle_alpha   90.00
_cell.angle_beta   90.00
_cell.angle_gamma   90.00
#
_symmetry.space_group_name_H-M   'P 1'
#
loop_
_entity.id
_entity.type
_entity.pdbx_description
1 polymer ?
#
loop_
_entity_poly.entity_id
_entity_poly.type
_entity_poly.pdbx_seq_one_letter_code
_entity_poly.pdbx_strand_id
1 'polypeptide(L)'
;MNYVELQTYLVKKYGGSIYDYFTTPECKYKNRKISRTSEGLYCHHMDEDKGGNLGDPFRARMQPFEWQKKERLVYCNILEHLILHIKIAILRQKEFLSEPKNVTKFFTTGGIFMICLDINDMFLKNGTTIPWKKRCFEEIKENYSEYINLIRALLKYIDENYCGKKILHF
;
A
#
# COMPACT_ATOMS: atom_id res chain seq x y z
N MET A 1 -0.48 13.02 9.89
CA MET A 1 0.20 11.73 10.00
C MET A 1 1.12 11.51 8.80
N ASN A 2 2.43 11.47 9.03
CA ASN A 2 3.43 11.05 8.06
C ASN A 2 3.49 9.50 7.97
N TYR A 3 4.35 8.97 7.12
CA TYR A 3 4.46 7.52 6.89
C TYR A 3 4.84 6.74 8.16
N VAL A 4 5.81 7.23 8.93
CA VAL A 4 6.28 6.60 10.18
C VAL A 4 5.21 6.64 11.25
N GLU A 5 4.55 7.79 11.42
CA GLU A 5 3.45 7.93 12.40
C GLU A 5 2.28 6.98 12.06
N LEU A 6 2.00 6.75 10.77
CA LEU A 6 0.97 5.81 10.32
C LEU A 6 1.34 4.37 10.64
N GLN A 7 2.60 3.98 10.46
CA GLN A 7 3.08 2.67 10.87
C GLN A 7 2.90 2.49 12.38
N THR A 8 3.32 3.47 13.19
CA THR A 8 3.17 3.41 14.65
C THR A 8 1.71 3.29 15.06
N TYR A 9 0.83 4.07 14.43
CA TYR A 9 -0.61 3.99 14.66
C TYR A 9 -1.17 2.60 14.35
N LEU A 10 -0.81 2.02 13.20
CA LEU A 10 -1.30 0.71 12.78
C LEU A 10 -0.77 -0.43 13.65
N VAL A 11 0.49 -0.36 14.10
CA VAL A 11 1.03 -1.30 15.10
C VAL A 11 0.24 -1.22 16.41
N LYS A 12 -0.09 -0.01 16.88
CA LYS A 12 -0.91 0.17 18.08
C LYS A 12 -2.34 -0.36 17.88
N LYS A 13 -2.90 -0.19 16.69
CA LYS A 13 -4.28 -0.59 16.36
C LYS A 13 -4.43 -2.10 16.21
N TYR A 14 -3.51 -2.76 15.52
CA TYR A 14 -3.66 -4.17 15.13
C TYR A 14 -2.67 -5.12 15.80
N GLY A 15 -1.68 -4.59 16.52
CA GLY A 15 -0.53 -5.36 17.01
C GLY A 15 0.56 -5.54 15.94
N GLY A 16 1.79 -5.78 16.39
CA GLY A 16 2.92 -6.11 15.52
C GLY A 16 2.88 -7.58 15.06
N SER A 17 3.70 -7.91 14.06
CA SER A 17 3.92 -9.32 13.70
C SER A 17 4.67 -10.05 14.81
N ILE A 18 4.34 -11.33 15.00
CA ILE A 18 5.08 -12.24 15.88
C ILE A 18 6.06 -13.13 15.10
N TYR A 19 6.04 -13.04 13.77
CA TYR A 19 6.81 -13.87 12.85
C TYR A 19 7.47 -13.03 11.74
N ASP A 20 8.69 -13.38 11.36
CA ASP A 20 9.37 -12.79 10.20
C ASP A 20 8.61 -13.13 8.91
N TYR A 21 8.65 -12.24 7.91
CA TYR A 21 7.90 -12.38 6.65
C TYR A 21 8.38 -13.60 5.85
N PHE A 22 9.71 -13.71 5.67
CA PHE A 22 10.36 -14.91 5.15
C PHE A 22 10.96 -15.72 6.28
N THR A 23 10.98 -17.04 6.12
CA THR A 23 11.49 -17.96 7.16
C THR A 23 13.01 -17.92 7.32
N THR A 24 13.73 -17.49 6.27
CA THR A 24 15.20 -17.48 6.24
C THR A 24 15.73 -16.32 5.39
N PRO A 25 17.00 -15.91 5.56
CA PRO A 25 17.63 -14.83 4.78
C PRO A 25 17.59 -15.03 3.26
N GLU A 26 17.53 -16.26 2.78
CA GLU A 26 17.42 -16.55 1.35
C GLU A 26 16.04 -16.18 0.77
N CYS A 27 15.09 -15.76 1.61
CA CYS A 27 13.73 -15.35 1.22
C CYS A 27 13.01 -16.35 0.30
N LYS A 28 13.31 -17.65 0.44
CA LYS A 28 12.74 -18.71 -0.42
C LYS A 28 11.28 -18.99 -0.09
N TYR A 29 10.93 -18.94 1.20
CA TYR A 29 9.61 -19.34 1.67
C TYR A 29 9.01 -18.25 2.56
N LYS A 30 7.85 -17.75 2.15
CA LYS A 30 7.02 -16.88 2.98
C LYS A 30 6.54 -17.69 4.19
N ASN A 31 6.65 -17.10 5.37
CA ASN A 31 6.11 -17.70 6.58
C ASN A 31 4.59 -17.69 6.54
N ARG A 32 3.96 -18.87 6.49
CA ARG A 32 2.49 -19.00 6.37
C ARG A 32 1.75 -18.40 7.57
N LYS A 33 2.40 -18.32 8.74
CA LYS A 33 1.79 -17.84 9.99
C LYS A 33 1.70 -16.32 10.08
N ILE A 34 2.29 -15.58 9.15
CA ILE A 34 2.18 -14.10 9.13
C ILE A 34 0.84 -13.65 8.55
N SER A 35 0.10 -14.54 7.87
CA SER A 35 -1.13 -14.16 7.20
C SER A 35 -2.24 -13.92 8.20
N ARG A 36 -2.78 -12.69 8.21
CA ARG A 36 -3.97 -12.30 8.99
C ARG A 36 -5.15 -11.95 8.10
N THR A 37 -5.17 -12.49 6.89
CA THR A 37 -6.28 -12.28 5.94
C THR A 37 -7.61 -12.84 6.44
N SER A 38 -7.61 -13.82 7.35
CA SER A 38 -8.81 -14.29 8.06
C SER A 38 -9.44 -13.20 8.95
N GLU A 39 -8.63 -12.25 9.41
CA GLU A 39 -9.06 -11.06 10.16
C GLU A 39 -9.35 -9.88 9.23
N GLY A 40 -9.22 -10.06 7.91
CA GLY A 40 -9.37 -9.00 6.91
C GLY A 40 -8.16 -8.08 6.76
N LEU A 41 -6.99 -8.51 7.26
CA LEU A 41 -5.78 -7.69 7.31
C LEU A 41 -4.71 -8.14 6.30
N TYR A 42 -4.06 -7.15 5.70
CA TYR A 42 -2.86 -7.27 4.88
C TYR A 42 -1.61 -7.06 5.75
N CYS A 43 -0.55 -7.80 5.46
CA CYS A 43 0.78 -7.56 6.02
C CYS A 43 1.53 -6.59 5.09
N HIS A 44 2.02 -5.49 5.64
CA HIS A 44 2.80 -4.46 4.95
C HIS A 44 4.21 -4.39 5.52
N HIS A 45 5.20 -4.19 4.66
CA HIS A 45 6.59 -4.00 5.08
C HIS A 45 6.85 -2.52 5.38
N MET A 46 7.31 -2.20 6.59
CA MET A 46 7.56 -0.81 6.98
C MET A 46 8.63 -0.15 6.12
N ASP A 47 9.64 -0.90 5.66
CA ASP A 47 10.75 -0.41 4.84
C ASP A 47 10.44 -0.31 3.34
N GLU A 48 9.17 -0.43 2.95
CA GLU A 48 8.78 -0.28 1.54
C GLU A 48 8.91 1.13 0.98
N ASP A 49 9.28 2.12 1.80
CA ASP A 49 9.78 3.43 1.38
C ASP A 49 11.26 3.38 0.93
N LYS A 50 12.04 2.42 1.44
CA LYS A 50 13.47 2.22 1.12
C LYS A 50 13.70 1.24 -0.01
N GLY A 51 13.02 0.10 0.00
CA GLY A 51 13.03 -0.91 -1.08
C GLY A 51 11.64 -1.16 -1.65
N GLY A 52 11.50 -1.41 -2.94
CA GLY A 52 10.20 -1.69 -3.56
C GLY A 52 9.88 -3.18 -3.60
N ASN A 53 8.61 -3.53 -3.41
CA ASN A 53 8.08 -4.89 -3.60
C ASN A 53 8.76 -5.94 -2.67
N LEU A 54 8.81 -5.64 -1.37
CA LEU A 54 9.54 -6.45 -0.38
C LEU A 54 8.88 -7.80 -0.10
N GLY A 55 7.63 -7.99 -0.52
CA GLY A 55 6.95 -9.29 -0.48
C GLY A 55 7.33 -10.26 -1.59
N ASP A 56 8.04 -9.80 -2.64
CA ASP A 56 8.53 -10.64 -3.73
C ASP A 56 9.89 -11.28 -3.38
N PRO A 57 10.05 -12.62 -3.48
CA PRO A 57 11.30 -13.31 -3.14
C PRO A 57 12.55 -12.84 -3.89
N PHE A 58 12.41 -12.40 -5.14
CA PHE A 58 13.55 -11.93 -5.92
C PHE A 58 13.99 -10.53 -5.45
N ARG A 59 13.02 -9.63 -5.23
CA ARG A 59 13.27 -8.29 -4.70
C ARG A 59 13.79 -8.32 -3.27
N ALA A 60 13.20 -9.11 -2.40
CA ALA A 60 13.57 -9.22 -1.00
C ALA A 60 15.04 -9.64 -0.81
N ARG A 61 15.54 -10.61 -1.60
CA ARG A 61 16.95 -11.06 -1.57
C ARG A 61 17.96 -9.98 -1.93
N MET A 62 17.56 -8.95 -2.67
CA MET A 62 18.42 -7.83 -3.03
C MET A 62 18.43 -6.71 -1.98
N GLN A 63 17.73 -6.92 -0.85
CA GLN A 63 17.55 -5.92 0.20
C GLN A 63 18.00 -6.50 1.56
N PRO A 64 18.26 -5.66 2.57
CA PRO A 64 18.60 -6.14 3.90
C PRO A 64 17.53 -7.07 4.47
N PHE A 65 17.94 -8.26 4.92
CA PHE A 65 17.00 -9.21 5.53
C PHE A 65 16.34 -8.66 6.81
N GLU A 66 16.98 -7.71 7.48
CA GLU A 66 16.38 -7.00 8.62
C GLU A 66 15.03 -6.36 8.30
N TRP A 67 14.77 -5.98 7.04
CA TRP A 67 13.47 -5.42 6.61
C TRP A 67 12.36 -6.47 6.52
N GLN A 68 12.70 -7.75 6.66
CA GLN A 68 11.77 -8.88 6.67
C GLN A 68 11.43 -9.32 8.11
N LYS A 69 12.09 -8.72 9.12
CA LYS A 69 11.89 -9.05 10.53
C LYS A 69 10.53 -8.62 11.03
N LYS A 70 9.97 -9.38 11.98
CA LYS A 70 8.63 -9.14 12.53
C LYS A 70 8.43 -7.71 13.07
N GLU A 71 9.48 -7.08 13.61
CA GLU A 71 9.49 -5.69 14.09
C GLU A 71 9.37 -4.66 12.96
N ARG A 72 9.58 -5.08 11.71
CA ARG A 72 9.50 -4.26 10.48
C ARG A 72 8.24 -4.55 9.67
N LEU A 73 7.26 -5.25 10.26
CA LEU A 73 5.99 -5.59 9.64
C LEU A 73 4.82 -4.95 10.39
N VAL A 74 3.83 -4.49 9.62
CA VAL A 74 2.60 -3.92 10.16
C VAL A 74 1.38 -4.51 9.48
N TYR A 75 0.25 -4.57 10.19
CA TYR A 75 -1.02 -5.00 9.63
C TYR A 75 -1.95 -3.82 9.34
N CYS A 76 -2.75 -3.94 8.30
CA CYS A 76 -3.67 -2.89 7.85
C CYS A 76 -4.83 -3.48 7.04
N ASN A 77 -5.97 -2.81 6.99
CA ASN A 77 -6.99 -3.10 5.98
C ASN A 77 -6.56 -2.52 4.61
N ILE A 78 -7.30 -2.80 3.54
CA ILE A 78 -6.90 -2.40 2.19
C ILE A 78 -6.92 -0.87 1.97
N LEU A 79 -7.76 -0.11 2.67
CA LEU A 79 -7.76 1.36 2.58
C LEU A 79 -6.55 1.97 3.28
N GLU A 80 -6.17 1.44 4.44
CA GLU A 80 -4.95 1.82 5.15
C GLU A 80 -3.70 1.43 4.35
N HIS A 81 -3.73 0.28 3.68
CA HIS A 81 -2.68 -0.14 2.76
C HIS A 81 -2.53 0.85 1.59
N LEU A 82 -3.65 1.32 1.03
CA LEU A 82 -3.63 2.38 0.01
C LEU A 82 -3.00 3.68 0.56
N ILE A 83 -3.33 4.09 1.78
CA ILE A 83 -2.73 5.28 2.41
C ILE A 83 -1.21 5.11 2.56
N LEU A 84 -0.73 3.94 3.01
CA LEU A 84 0.69 3.64 3.13
C LEU A 84 1.40 3.82 1.77
N HIS A 85 0.83 3.29 0.69
CA HIS A 85 1.41 3.43 -0.65
C HIS A 85 1.34 4.86 -1.21
N ILE A 86 0.28 5.62 -0.91
CA ILE A 86 0.23 7.05 -1.23
C ILE A 86 1.37 7.80 -0.53
N LYS A 87 1.60 7.52 0.75
CA LYS A 87 2.70 8.15 1.51
C LYS A 87 4.07 7.76 0.98
N ILE A 88 4.27 6.50 0.60
CA ILE A 88 5.51 6.04 -0.06
C ILE A 88 5.74 6.77 -1.39
N ALA A 89 4.71 6.91 -2.22
CA ALA A 89 4.81 7.61 -3.50
C ALA A 89 5.24 9.07 -3.31
N ILE A 90 4.65 9.75 -2.32
CA ILE A 90 5.04 11.13 -1.94
C ILE A 90 6.50 11.17 -1.47
N LEU A 91 6.92 10.29 -0.57
CA LEU A 91 8.30 10.25 -0.06
C LEU A 91 9.34 9.97 -1.15
N ARG A 92 8.99 9.14 -2.13
CA ARG A 92 9.87 8.74 -3.24
C ARG A 92 9.82 9.70 -4.42
N GLN A 93 8.97 10.71 -4.38
CA GLN A 93 8.85 11.66 -5.46
C GLN A 93 10.14 12.49 -5.57
N LYS A 94 10.96 12.18 -6.58
CA LYS A 94 12.19 12.93 -6.90
C LYS A 94 12.00 13.93 -8.03
N GLU A 95 11.03 13.68 -8.90
CA GLU A 95 10.72 14.52 -10.05
C GLU A 95 9.58 15.49 -9.72
N PHE A 96 9.69 16.72 -10.20
CA PHE A 96 8.57 17.64 -10.20
C PHE A 96 7.44 17.09 -11.09
N LEU A 97 6.20 17.36 -10.69
CA LEU A 97 5.04 17.08 -11.52
C LEU A 97 4.93 18.22 -12.54
N SER A 98 5.70 18.15 -13.62
CA SER A 98 5.76 19.22 -14.64
C SER A 98 5.20 18.80 -16.00
N GLU A 99 5.08 17.49 -16.24
CA GLU A 99 4.52 16.94 -17.48
C GLU A 99 3.54 15.80 -17.16
N PRO A 100 2.57 15.50 -18.06
CA PRO A 100 1.64 14.39 -17.88
C PRO A 100 2.33 13.05 -17.57
N LYS A 101 3.51 12.78 -18.16
CA LYS A 101 4.26 11.55 -17.90
C LYS A 101 4.71 11.40 -16.44
N ASN A 102 5.03 12.52 -15.75
CA ASN A 102 5.44 12.48 -14.34
C ASN A 102 4.23 12.15 -13.45
N VAL A 103 3.06 12.69 -13.80
CA VAL A 103 1.78 12.38 -13.13
C VAL A 103 1.41 10.92 -13.31
N THR A 104 1.50 10.41 -14.54
CA THR A 104 1.25 8.98 -14.83
C THR A 104 2.18 8.10 -14.00
N LYS A 105 3.49 8.37 -13.98
CA LYS A 105 4.48 7.60 -13.21
C LYS A 105 4.18 7.61 -11.69
N PHE A 106 3.68 8.73 -11.17
CA PHE A 106 3.27 8.84 -9.77
C PHE A 106 2.03 7.98 -9.47
N PHE A 107 0.99 8.06 -10.32
CA PHE A 107 -0.23 7.27 -10.20
C PHE A 107 -0.02 5.76 -10.39
N THR A 108 0.83 5.38 -11.34
CA THR A 108 1.09 3.99 -11.70
C THR A 108 2.20 3.36 -10.87
N THR A 109 2.59 3.99 -9.75
CA THR A 109 3.34 3.28 -8.72
C THR A 109 2.56 2.01 -8.37
N GLY A 110 3.18 0.84 -8.57
CA GLY A 110 2.48 -0.45 -8.61
C GLY A 110 1.57 -0.70 -7.40
N GLY A 111 1.95 -0.21 -6.20
CA GLY A 111 1.12 -0.29 -5.01
C GLY A 111 -0.22 0.45 -5.15
N ILE A 112 -0.21 1.74 -5.54
CA ILE A 112 -1.44 2.54 -5.68
C ILE A 112 -2.33 1.95 -6.76
N PHE A 113 -1.78 1.73 -7.96
CA PHE A 113 -2.54 1.23 -9.10
C PHE A 113 -3.21 -0.12 -8.81
N MET A 114 -2.44 -1.10 -8.31
CA MET A 114 -2.96 -2.45 -8.06
C MET A 114 -3.99 -2.46 -6.93
N ILE A 115 -3.80 -1.66 -5.88
CA ILE A 115 -4.75 -1.58 -4.76
C ILE A 115 -6.05 -0.91 -5.19
N CYS A 116 -5.99 0.20 -5.92
CA CYS A 116 -7.18 0.84 -6.46
C CYS A 116 -7.95 -0.08 -7.40
N LEU A 117 -7.24 -0.85 -8.24
CA LEU A 117 -7.85 -1.85 -9.12
C LEU A 117 -8.59 -2.92 -8.30
N ASP A 118 -7.94 -3.49 -7.28
CA ASP A 118 -8.56 -4.48 -6.39
C ASP A 118 -9.80 -3.92 -5.67
N ILE A 119 -9.72 -2.70 -5.13
CA ILE A 119 -10.83 -2.03 -4.45
C ILE A 119 -12.00 -1.82 -5.42
N ASN A 120 -11.73 -1.23 -6.60
CA ASN A 120 -12.76 -0.95 -7.60
C ASN A 120 -13.46 -2.23 -8.06
N ASP A 121 -12.70 -3.29 -8.32
CA ASP A 121 -13.22 -4.58 -8.71
C ASP A 121 -14.15 -5.17 -7.64
N MET A 122 -13.75 -5.09 -6.36
CA MET A 122 -14.55 -5.62 -5.26
C MET A 122 -15.82 -4.81 -5.03
N PHE A 123 -15.80 -3.48 -5.12
CA PHE A 123 -17.02 -2.67 -5.03
C PHE A 123 -17.95 -2.89 -6.23
N LEU A 124 -17.41 -2.96 -7.44
CA LEU A 124 -18.21 -3.20 -8.65
C LEU A 124 -18.95 -4.54 -8.60
N LYS A 125 -18.28 -5.58 -8.08
CA LYS A 125 -18.81 -6.95 -8.03
C LYS A 125 -19.51 -7.27 -6.70
N ASN A 126 -19.56 -6.33 -5.76
CA ASN A 126 -19.97 -6.56 -4.37
C ASN A 126 -19.23 -7.76 -3.73
N GLY A 127 -17.92 -7.83 -3.93
CA GLY A 127 -17.03 -8.88 -3.43
C GLY A 127 -16.15 -9.52 -4.51
N THR A 128 -15.72 -10.75 -4.27
CA THR A 128 -14.84 -11.52 -5.17
C THR A 128 -14.97 -13.01 -4.90
N THR A 129 -14.59 -13.85 -5.88
CA THR A 129 -14.56 -15.31 -5.75
C THR A 129 -13.38 -15.81 -4.93
N ILE A 130 -12.36 -14.98 -4.69
CA ILE A 130 -11.18 -15.33 -3.91
C ILE A 130 -11.49 -15.19 -2.41
N PRO A 131 -11.53 -16.29 -1.62
CA PRO A 131 -12.07 -16.25 -0.25
C PRO A 131 -11.37 -15.26 0.68
N TRP A 132 -10.03 -15.22 0.64
CA TRP A 132 -9.26 -14.33 1.51
C TRP A 132 -9.45 -12.85 1.13
N LYS A 133 -9.57 -12.53 -0.17
CA LYS A 133 -9.86 -11.16 -0.61
C LYS A 133 -11.27 -10.75 -0.22
N LYS A 134 -12.24 -11.66 -0.36
CA LYS A 134 -13.62 -11.43 0.09
C LYS A 134 -13.64 -11.09 1.58
N ARG A 135 -12.90 -11.84 2.40
CA ARG A 135 -12.80 -11.54 3.84
C ARG A 135 -12.23 -10.14 4.11
N CYS A 136 -11.17 -9.73 3.40
CA CYS A 136 -10.65 -8.38 3.50
C CYS A 136 -11.61 -7.30 3.01
N PHE A 137 -12.43 -7.58 2.00
CA PHE A 137 -13.44 -6.64 1.51
C PHE A 137 -14.53 -6.36 2.54
N GLU A 138 -14.94 -7.37 3.32
CA GLU A 138 -15.94 -7.17 4.39
C GLU A 138 -15.52 -6.09 5.41
N GLU A 139 -14.22 -5.82 5.58
CA GLU A 139 -13.72 -4.76 6.47
C GLU A 139 -13.94 -3.35 5.93
N ILE A 140 -14.22 -3.20 4.62
CA ILE A 140 -14.30 -1.90 3.96
C ILE A 140 -15.56 -1.71 3.11
N LYS A 141 -16.44 -2.71 3.06
CA LYS A 141 -17.62 -2.71 2.15
C LYS A 141 -18.58 -1.54 2.37
N GLU A 142 -18.61 -0.97 3.58
CA GLU A 142 -19.43 0.21 3.91
C GLU A 142 -18.64 1.53 3.78
N ASN A 143 -17.34 1.45 3.48
CA ASN A 143 -16.41 2.59 3.49
C ASN A 143 -16.06 3.07 2.06
N TYR A 144 -16.97 2.91 1.09
CA TYR A 144 -16.74 3.39 -0.28
C TYR A 144 -16.47 4.90 -0.33
N SER A 145 -17.17 5.68 0.50
CA SER A 145 -16.97 7.13 0.62
C SER A 145 -15.56 7.50 1.08
N GLU A 146 -14.98 6.72 2.01
CA GLU A 146 -13.60 6.90 2.46
C GLU A 146 -12.61 6.62 1.33
N TYR A 147 -12.82 5.54 0.58
CA TYR A 147 -12.01 5.25 -0.61
C TYR A 147 -12.03 6.43 -1.61
N ILE A 148 -13.21 6.96 -1.93
CA ILE A 148 -13.33 8.13 -2.82
C ILE A 148 -12.60 9.34 -2.25
N ASN A 149 -12.66 9.58 -0.93
CA ASN A 149 -11.93 10.66 -0.30
C ASN A 149 -10.40 10.49 -0.39
N LEU A 150 -9.89 9.25 -0.33
CA LEU A 150 -8.47 8.97 -0.56
C LEU A 150 -8.05 9.32 -2.00
N ILE A 151 -8.86 8.94 -2.99
CA ILE A 151 -8.59 9.29 -4.40
C ILE A 151 -8.64 10.80 -4.61
N ARG A 152 -9.62 11.50 -4.03
CA ARG A 152 -9.69 12.97 -4.06
C ARG A 152 -8.46 13.62 -3.43
N ALA A 153 -8.01 13.13 -2.28
CA ALA A 153 -6.82 13.65 -1.61
C ALA A 153 -5.55 13.44 -2.46
N LEU A 154 -5.43 12.29 -3.12
CA LEU A 154 -4.33 11.99 -4.04
C LEU A 154 -4.33 12.94 -5.25
N LEU A 155 -5.50 13.13 -5.89
CA LEU A 155 -5.66 14.06 -7.01
C LEU A 155 -5.37 15.51 -6.60
N LYS A 156 -5.85 15.92 -5.42
CA LYS A 156 -5.57 17.25 -4.86
C LYS A 156 -4.07 17.47 -4.66
N TYR A 157 -3.36 16.50 -4.06
CA TYR A 157 -1.90 16.58 -3.91
C TYR A 157 -1.21 16.78 -5.26
N ILE A 158 -1.63 16.04 -6.29
CA ILE A 158 -1.06 16.16 -7.64
C ILE A 158 -1.33 17.55 -8.23
N ASP A 159 -2.56 18.05 -8.14
CA ASP A 159 -2.91 19.37 -8.67
C ASP A 159 -2.17 20.52 -7.96
N GLU A 160 -2.02 20.43 -6.64
CA GLU A 160 -1.29 21.41 -5.82
C GLU A 160 0.22 21.39 -6.09
N ASN A 161 0.79 20.23 -6.43
CA ASN A 161 2.22 20.07 -6.70
C ASN A 161 2.57 20.07 -8.18
N TYR A 162 1.58 20.19 -9.08
CA TYR A 162 1.82 20.29 -10.51
C TYR A 162 2.29 21.69 -10.90
N CYS A 163 3.55 21.81 -11.31
CA CYS A 163 4.18 23.06 -11.72
C CYS A 163 4.27 23.24 -13.25
N GLY A 164 3.77 22.26 -14.01
CA GLY A 164 3.73 22.32 -15.47
C GLY A 164 2.67 23.25 -16.01
N LYS A 165 2.62 23.38 -17.34
CA LYS A 165 1.53 24.11 -18.02
C LYS A 165 0.20 23.39 -17.79
N LYS A 166 -0.72 24.02 -17.06
CA LYS A 166 -2.10 23.55 -16.92
C LYS A 166 -2.86 23.96 -18.18
N ILE A 167 -3.23 22.99 -19.02
CA ILE A 167 -4.13 23.26 -20.15
C ILE A 167 -5.55 23.27 -19.56
N LEU A 168 -6.07 24.47 -19.32
CA LEU A 168 -7.46 24.66 -18.90
C LEU A 168 -8.34 24.46 -20.13
N HIS A 169 -8.94 23.28 -20.26
CA HIS A 169 -10.13 23.11 -21.08
C HIS A 169 -11.33 23.30 -20.14
N PHE A 170 -12.00 24.43 -20.31
CA PHE A 170 -13.29 24.73 -19.67
C PHE A 170 -14.37 23.78 -20.22
#